data_AF-A0A1G5Q7T3-F1
#
_entry.id   AF-A0A1G5Q7T3-F1
#
_cell.length_a   1.000
_cell.length_b   1.000
_cell.length_c   1.000
_cell.angle_alpha   90.00
_cell.angle_beta   90.00
_cell.angle_gamma   90.00
#
_symmetry.space_group_name_H-M   'P 1'
#
loop_
_entity.id
_entity.type
_entity.pdbx_description
1 polymer ?
#
loop_
_entity_poly.entity_id
_entity_poly.type
_entity_poly.pdbx_seq_one_letter_code
_entity_poly.pdbx_strand_id
1 'polypeptide(L)'
;MTDKYTQLVSHGLGKDVAKRLGLPQPVELRRYQPGSPLVTGPVLVNGDSAGADDIATALLGWGLDVRRNALPKEKLGAIVVVLDAVQHPEDLAKPVLTAGTSLRDLGTNARVVTISRTPQSAQTPAVAAARQGIDGLVRSLAKELRAGATANGILLENDLATTSPSALGALKFFLSGRSAYVDGQFLTVGSTSGTMSGDPDKPLAGKVAVVTGAARGIGAAIARTLHRDGATIVAVDIPAAGDHLATVANEVRGTALQLDISREDAGHRIIEHAVERHGRLDIVVHNAGITRDRLLANMDESRWQSVIAVNIAAQLSINAVLLASEHFKDAPRIVSVASTSGIAGNRGQTNYGASKGGVIGMVRSTAPLMESFDGTINAVAPGFIETEMTARMPFAIREAARRLNSLKQGGQPQDVAETISFLASDAAGGISGQVLRVCGQQLVGA
;
A
#
# COMPACT_ATOMS: atom_id res chain seq x y z
N MET A 1 -19.51 4.91 5.98
CA MET A 1 -20.41 4.34 7.01
C MET A 1 -19.66 3.23 7.71
N THR A 2 -19.55 3.31 9.03
CA THR A 2 -18.86 2.35 9.89
C THR A 2 -19.57 0.99 9.83
N ASP A 3 -18.82 -0.11 9.80
CA ASP A 3 -19.35 -1.47 9.82
C ASP A 3 -19.98 -1.77 11.19
N LYS A 4 -21.26 -1.40 11.34
CA LYS A 4 -22.03 -1.58 12.59
C LYS A 4 -22.09 -3.05 13.02
N TYR A 5 -22.04 -3.98 12.07
CA TYR A 5 -21.98 -5.41 12.39
C TYR A 5 -20.65 -5.74 13.07
N THR A 6 -19.52 -5.33 12.48
CA THR A 6 -18.19 -5.55 13.07
C THR A 6 -18.11 -4.96 14.47
N GLN A 7 -18.57 -3.72 14.69
CA GLN A 7 -18.57 -3.10 16.03
C GLN A 7 -19.41 -3.88 17.05
N LEU A 8 -20.58 -4.39 16.64
CA LEU A 8 -21.47 -5.16 17.50
C LEU A 8 -20.87 -6.52 17.88
N VAL A 9 -20.27 -7.24 16.92
CA VAL A 9 -19.77 -8.61 17.15
C VAL A 9 -18.34 -8.67 17.67
N SER A 10 -17.62 -7.55 17.70
CA SER A 10 -16.25 -7.48 18.23
C SER A 10 -16.16 -7.10 19.72
N HIS A 11 -17.25 -6.63 20.33
CA HIS A 11 -17.29 -6.16 21.72
C HIS A 11 -18.41 -6.78 22.58
N GLY A 12 -18.15 -6.94 23.89
CA GLY A 12 -19.15 -7.24 24.93
C GLY A 12 -20.08 -8.44 24.63
N LEU A 13 -21.37 -8.28 24.99
CA LEU A 13 -22.40 -9.31 24.81
C LEU A 13 -22.60 -9.74 23.34
N GLY A 14 -22.40 -8.82 22.38
CA GLY A 14 -22.55 -9.11 20.96
C GLY A 14 -21.51 -10.10 20.44
N LYS A 15 -20.29 -10.06 20.99
CA LYS A 15 -19.24 -11.06 20.73
C LYS A 15 -19.62 -12.45 21.25
N ASP A 16 -20.19 -12.54 22.45
CA ASP A 16 -20.57 -13.84 23.02
C ASP A 16 -21.75 -14.47 22.28
N VAL A 17 -22.72 -13.65 21.86
CA VAL A 17 -23.86 -14.09 21.04
C VAL A 17 -23.39 -14.55 19.66
N ALA A 18 -22.56 -13.75 18.97
CA ALA A 18 -22.01 -14.13 17.66
C ALA A 18 -21.20 -15.42 17.74
N LYS A 19 -20.46 -15.64 18.84
CA LYS A 19 -19.66 -16.86 19.05
C LYS A 19 -20.55 -18.09 19.20
N ARG A 20 -21.63 -17.98 19.97
CA ARG A 20 -22.62 -19.05 20.14
C ARG A 20 -23.38 -19.38 18.85
N LEU A 21 -23.56 -18.39 17.98
CA LEU A 21 -24.22 -18.53 16.69
C LEU A 21 -23.27 -18.88 15.53
N GLY A 22 -21.97 -19.03 15.78
CA GLY A 22 -20.97 -19.35 14.74
C GLY A 22 -20.78 -18.23 13.70
N LEU A 23 -21.15 -16.99 14.03
CA LEU A 23 -21.09 -15.87 13.12
C LEU A 23 -19.65 -15.33 12.97
N PRO A 24 -19.26 -14.82 11.78
CA PRO A 24 -17.95 -14.20 11.59
C PRO A 24 -17.72 -13.04 12.56
N GLN A 25 -16.56 -13.04 13.23
CA GLN A 25 -16.14 -12.01 14.18
C GLN A 25 -14.90 -11.26 13.67
N PRO A 26 -15.06 -10.38 12.67
CA PRO A 26 -13.98 -9.48 12.28
C PRO A 26 -13.54 -8.64 13.48
N VAL A 27 -12.23 -8.47 13.61
CA VAL A 27 -11.64 -7.62 14.64
C VAL A 27 -11.51 -6.19 14.11
N GLU A 28 -11.66 -5.20 14.99
CA GLU A 28 -11.34 -3.82 14.64
C GLU A 28 -9.84 -3.67 14.34
N LEU A 29 -9.54 -3.29 13.09
CA LEU A 29 -8.16 -3.17 12.64
C LEU A 29 -7.49 -1.95 13.28
N ARG A 30 -6.32 -2.18 13.88
CA ARG A 30 -5.46 -1.14 14.44
C ARG A 30 -4.88 -0.30 13.30
N ARG A 31 -5.42 0.91 13.12
CA ARG A 31 -4.96 1.91 12.16
C ARG A 31 -4.03 2.92 12.81
N TYR A 32 -3.21 3.56 11.98
CA TYR A 32 -2.28 4.58 12.46
C TYR A 32 -3.01 5.81 13.00
N GLN A 33 -2.53 6.30 14.15
CA GLN A 33 -2.84 7.59 14.73
C GLN A 33 -1.51 8.21 15.17
N PRO A 34 -1.32 9.55 15.05
CA PRO A 34 -0.11 10.21 15.53
C PRO A 34 0.25 9.82 16.97
N GLY A 35 1.53 9.53 17.22
CA GLY A 35 2.02 9.10 18.53
C GLY A 35 1.67 7.65 18.93
N SER A 36 0.95 6.90 18.11
CA SER A 36 0.74 5.47 18.36
C SER A 36 2.05 4.69 18.28
N PRO A 37 2.27 3.67 19.15
CA PRO A 37 3.49 2.87 19.08
C PRO A 37 3.61 2.15 17.74
N LEU A 38 4.81 1.68 17.36
CA LEU A 38 4.94 0.92 16.10
C LEU A 38 4.17 -0.41 16.18
N VAL A 39 4.49 -1.21 17.20
CA VAL A 39 3.87 -2.50 17.53
C VAL A 39 3.34 -2.48 18.96
N THR A 40 2.46 -3.40 19.30
CA THR A 40 1.96 -3.56 20.68
C THR A 40 2.42 -4.92 21.21
N GLY A 41 3.48 -4.91 22.02
CA GLY A 41 4.17 -6.10 22.52
C GLY A 41 5.54 -6.34 21.87
N PRO A 42 6.31 -7.33 22.33
CA PRO A 42 7.63 -7.66 21.81
C PRO A 42 7.61 -8.11 20.35
N VAL A 43 8.74 -7.91 19.67
CA VAL A 43 9.01 -8.40 18.31
C VAL A 43 9.95 -9.59 18.39
N LEU A 44 9.50 -10.75 17.92
CA LEU A 44 10.37 -11.91 17.74
C LEU A 44 11.07 -11.81 16.38
N VAL A 45 12.40 -11.78 16.37
CA VAL A 45 13.19 -11.89 15.14
C VAL A 45 13.73 -13.31 15.04
N ASN A 46 13.31 -14.00 13.99
CA ASN A 46 13.70 -15.37 13.67
C ASN A 46 14.61 -15.39 12.44
N GLY A 47 15.67 -16.18 12.51
CA GLY A 47 16.70 -16.30 11.47
C GLY A 47 18.08 -16.49 12.10
N ASP A 48 18.96 -17.19 11.39
CA ASP A 48 20.33 -17.48 11.85
C ASP A 48 21.40 -16.72 11.03
N SER A 49 20.99 -15.86 10.09
CA SER A 49 21.89 -15.09 9.24
C SER A 49 22.37 -13.80 9.93
N ALA A 50 23.50 -13.25 9.46
CA ALA A 50 23.96 -11.92 9.88
C ALA A 50 22.88 -10.85 9.62
N GLY A 51 22.15 -10.96 8.51
CA GLY A 51 21.03 -10.08 8.20
C GLY A 51 19.92 -10.14 9.24
N ALA A 52 19.72 -11.28 9.93
CA ALA A 52 18.78 -11.39 11.03
C ALA A 52 19.26 -10.62 12.27
N ASP A 53 20.55 -10.69 12.59
CA ASP A 53 21.15 -9.98 13.72
C ASP A 53 21.15 -8.46 13.49
N ASP A 54 21.40 -8.03 12.26
CA ASP A 54 21.31 -6.63 11.85
C ASP A 54 19.88 -6.08 12.01
N ILE A 55 18.87 -6.86 11.62
CA ILE A 55 17.46 -6.50 11.82
C ILE A 55 17.11 -6.41 13.30
N ALA A 56 17.56 -7.36 14.13
CA ALA A 56 17.33 -7.29 15.57
C ALA A 56 17.96 -6.02 16.18
N THR A 57 19.17 -5.68 15.75
CA THR A 57 19.88 -4.47 16.17
C THR A 57 19.14 -3.20 15.73
N ALA A 58 18.67 -3.15 14.49
CA ALA A 58 17.91 -2.01 13.97
C ALA A 58 16.58 -1.80 14.74
N LEU A 59 15.86 -2.89 15.05
CA LEU A 59 14.62 -2.83 15.81
C LEU A 59 14.84 -2.39 17.26
N LEU A 60 15.94 -2.83 17.90
CA LEU A 60 16.36 -2.33 19.22
C LEU A 60 16.67 -0.82 19.15
N GLY A 61 17.34 -0.37 18.09
CA GLY A 61 17.60 1.05 17.83
C GLY A 61 16.34 1.90 17.65
N TRP A 62 15.20 1.28 17.31
CA TRP A 62 13.89 1.94 17.27
C TRP A 62 13.16 1.94 18.63
N GLY A 63 13.80 1.43 19.69
CA GLY A 63 13.23 1.34 21.03
C GLY A 63 12.19 0.23 21.19
N LEU A 64 12.22 -0.81 20.34
CA LEU A 64 11.33 -1.96 20.47
C LEU A 64 11.91 -3.01 21.42
N ASP A 65 11.03 -3.74 22.10
CA ASP A 65 11.41 -4.97 22.81
C ASP A 65 11.63 -6.10 21.79
N VAL A 66 12.87 -6.53 21.60
CA VAL A 66 13.27 -7.51 20.58
C VAL A 66 13.69 -8.83 21.24
N ARG A 67 13.14 -9.93 20.74
CA ARG A 67 13.45 -11.30 21.19
C ARG A 67 14.04 -12.09 20.04
N ARG A 68 15.02 -12.94 20.34
CA ARG A 68 15.61 -13.92 19.39
C ARG A 68 15.08 -15.34 19.58
N ASN A 69 14.42 -15.58 20.70
CA ASN A 69 13.84 -16.87 21.07
C ASN A 69 12.42 -16.65 21.57
N ALA A 70 11.53 -17.60 21.27
CA ALA A 70 10.17 -17.60 21.79
C ALA A 70 10.17 -17.77 23.32
N LEU A 71 9.37 -16.97 24.03
CA LEU A 71 9.18 -17.12 25.47
C LEU A 71 7.73 -17.54 25.75
N PRO A 72 7.49 -18.55 26.61
CA PRO A 72 6.14 -18.98 26.92
C PRO A 72 5.31 -17.87 27.56
N LYS A 73 4.01 -17.80 27.19
CA LYS A 73 2.95 -17.03 27.87
C LYS A 73 2.95 -15.51 27.68
N GLU A 74 3.72 -14.95 26.75
CA GLU A 74 3.66 -13.52 26.39
C GLU A 74 3.03 -13.31 25.00
N LYS A 75 2.28 -12.22 24.82
CA LYS A 75 1.68 -11.89 23.53
C LYS A 75 2.64 -11.07 22.67
N LEU A 76 2.98 -11.60 21.49
CA LEU A 76 3.87 -10.95 20.53
C LEU A 76 3.13 -9.89 19.71
N GLY A 77 3.75 -8.72 19.55
CA GLY A 77 3.28 -7.68 18.64
C GLY A 77 3.65 -7.97 17.19
N ALA A 78 4.79 -8.63 16.97
CA ALA A 78 5.21 -9.04 15.63
C ALA A 78 6.18 -10.23 15.65
N ILE A 79 6.29 -10.89 14.50
CA ILE A 79 7.34 -11.86 14.17
C ILE A 79 7.99 -11.41 12.85
N VAL A 80 9.30 -11.20 12.86
CA VAL A 80 10.09 -10.93 11.66
C VAL A 80 10.90 -12.17 11.33
N VAL A 81 10.70 -12.76 10.16
CA VAL A 81 11.39 -13.98 9.72
C VAL A 81 12.37 -13.62 8.61
N VAL A 82 13.66 -13.74 8.89
CA VAL A 82 14.72 -13.39 7.96
C VAL A 82 15.20 -14.65 7.25
N LEU A 83 14.97 -14.68 5.93
CA LEU A 83 15.17 -15.78 5.00
C LEU A 83 16.09 -15.36 3.84
N ASP A 84 17.00 -14.42 4.09
CA ASP A 84 17.91 -13.82 3.10
C ASP A 84 19.03 -14.76 2.65
N ALA A 85 19.30 -15.82 3.41
CA ALA A 85 20.32 -16.83 3.15
C ALA A 85 19.79 -18.11 2.47
N VAL A 86 18.48 -18.23 2.20
CA VAL A 86 17.87 -19.44 1.62
C VAL A 86 18.41 -19.72 0.20
N GLN A 87 18.94 -20.93 -0.01
CA GLN A 87 19.46 -21.39 -1.30
C GLN A 87 18.73 -22.64 -1.82
N HIS A 88 18.19 -23.46 -0.91
CA HIS A 88 17.49 -24.69 -1.23
C HIS A 88 16.13 -24.76 -0.52
N PRO A 89 15.12 -25.45 -1.09
CA PRO A 89 13.79 -25.54 -0.48
C PRO A 89 13.79 -26.08 0.96
N GLU A 90 14.69 -27.01 1.28
CA GLU A 90 14.88 -27.58 2.61
C GLU A 90 15.35 -26.58 3.67
N ASP A 91 16.03 -25.50 3.26
CA ASP A 91 16.51 -24.45 4.16
C ASP A 91 15.36 -23.71 4.86
N LEU A 92 14.15 -23.76 4.27
CA LEU A 92 12.96 -23.14 4.84
C LEU A 92 12.50 -23.83 6.13
N ALA A 93 12.74 -25.14 6.28
CA ALA A 93 12.12 -25.94 7.32
C ALA A 93 12.40 -25.42 8.73
N LYS A 94 13.69 -25.19 9.06
CA LYS A 94 14.09 -24.74 10.40
C LYS A 94 13.52 -23.35 10.77
N PRO A 95 13.76 -22.27 10.03
CA PRO A 95 13.25 -20.94 10.40
C PRO A 95 11.71 -20.89 10.42
N VAL A 96 11.05 -21.49 9.42
CA VAL A 96 9.58 -21.50 9.34
C VAL A 96 8.95 -22.26 10.51
N LEU A 97 9.43 -23.47 10.84
CA LEU A 97 8.87 -24.24 11.94
C LEU A 97 9.13 -23.56 13.29
N THR A 98 10.30 -22.94 13.44
CA THR A 98 10.64 -22.17 14.65
C THR A 98 9.67 -20.99 14.83
N ALA A 99 9.47 -20.16 13.79
CA ALA A 99 8.49 -19.09 13.81
C ALA A 99 7.05 -19.63 14.04
N GLY A 100 6.75 -20.78 13.44
CA GLY A 100 5.47 -21.49 13.56
C GLY A 100 5.04 -21.77 15.00
N THR A 101 6.00 -22.11 15.87
CA THR A 101 5.73 -22.37 17.30
C THR A 101 5.15 -21.14 18.03
N SER A 102 5.47 -19.93 17.56
CA SER A 102 5.09 -18.66 18.18
C SER A 102 3.85 -18.02 17.55
N LEU A 103 3.29 -18.60 16.47
CA LEU A 103 2.12 -18.03 15.79
C LEU A 103 0.89 -17.94 16.70
N ARG A 104 0.76 -18.85 17.66
CA ARG A 104 -0.33 -18.84 18.67
C ARG A 104 -0.15 -17.73 19.73
N ASP A 105 1.07 -17.22 19.85
CA ASP A 105 1.42 -16.15 20.78
C ASP A 105 1.23 -14.77 20.18
N LEU A 106 0.93 -14.66 18.88
CA LEU A 106 0.55 -13.38 18.25
C LEU A 106 -0.66 -12.74 18.98
N GLY A 107 -0.53 -11.45 19.24
CA GLY A 107 -1.59 -10.59 19.73
C GLY A 107 -2.60 -10.20 18.64
N THR A 108 -3.64 -9.48 19.05
CA THR A 108 -4.59 -8.85 18.13
C THR A 108 -3.88 -7.82 17.27
N ASN A 109 -4.16 -7.77 15.97
CA ASN A 109 -3.50 -6.88 15.01
C ASN A 109 -1.96 -7.03 14.96
N ALA A 110 -1.43 -8.21 15.28
CA ALA A 110 0.00 -8.46 15.18
C ALA A 110 0.48 -8.50 13.71
N ARG A 111 1.80 -8.52 13.52
CA ARG A 111 2.42 -8.50 12.18
C ARG A 111 3.39 -9.65 12.00
N VAL A 112 3.30 -10.34 10.86
CA VAL A 112 4.35 -11.24 10.40
C VAL A 112 5.01 -10.61 9.17
N VAL A 113 6.32 -10.44 9.20
CA VAL A 113 7.06 -9.86 8.07
C VAL A 113 8.20 -10.79 7.70
N THR A 114 8.26 -11.24 6.45
CA THR A 114 9.43 -11.96 5.94
C THR A 114 10.40 -10.99 5.26
N ILE A 115 11.70 -11.22 5.41
CA ILE A 115 12.73 -10.55 4.61
C ILE A 115 13.48 -11.64 3.85
N SER A 116 13.40 -11.63 2.53
CA SER A 116 14.01 -12.66 1.67
C SER A 116 14.57 -12.04 0.41
N ARG A 117 15.21 -12.85 -0.44
CA ARG A 117 15.72 -12.39 -1.74
C ARG A 117 14.74 -12.74 -2.86
N THR A 118 14.73 -11.88 -3.87
CA THR A 118 13.91 -12.07 -5.07
C THR A 118 14.32 -13.34 -5.84
N PRO A 119 13.38 -14.12 -6.42
CA PRO A 119 13.73 -15.26 -7.27
C PRO A 119 14.32 -14.83 -8.63
N GLN A 120 14.04 -13.60 -9.09
CA GLN A 120 14.52 -13.06 -10.37
C GLN A 120 16.05 -12.93 -10.44
N SER A 121 16.73 -12.75 -9.29
CA SER A 121 18.19 -12.64 -9.21
C SER A 121 18.89 -13.98 -8.93
N ALA A 122 18.14 -15.08 -8.87
CA ALA A 122 18.68 -16.39 -8.56
C ALA A 122 19.57 -16.93 -9.69
N GLN A 123 20.75 -17.43 -9.33
CA GLN A 123 21.73 -17.98 -10.28
C GLN A 123 21.44 -19.43 -10.69
N THR A 124 20.60 -20.13 -9.93
CA THR A 124 20.26 -21.53 -10.20
C THR A 124 18.75 -21.77 -10.04
N PRO A 125 18.18 -22.77 -10.75
CA PRO A 125 16.78 -23.14 -10.58
C PRO A 125 16.42 -23.54 -9.14
N ALA A 126 17.34 -24.15 -8.39
CA ALA A 126 17.10 -24.54 -6.99
C ALA A 126 16.90 -23.31 -6.09
N VAL A 127 17.75 -22.29 -6.25
CA VAL A 127 17.64 -21.02 -5.52
C VAL A 127 16.37 -20.27 -5.92
N ALA A 128 16.04 -20.24 -7.21
CA ALA A 128 14.80 -19.64 -7.69
C ALA A 128 13.57 -20.33 -7.08
N ALA A 129 13.54 -21.67 -7.05
CA ALA A 129 12.46 -22.45 -6.47
C ALA A 129 12.32 -22.21 -4.97
N ALA A 130 13.43 -22.20 -4.23
CA ALA A 130 13.44 -21.96 -2.79
C ALA A 130 12.89 -20.56 -2.45
N ARG A 131 13.37 -19.53 -3.15
CA ARG A 131 12.92 -18.13 -2.96
C ARG A 131 11.47 -17.93 -3.38
N GLN A 132 11.05 -18.47 -4.53
CA GLN A 132 9.66 -18.39 -4.98
C GLN A 132 8.69 -19.15 -4.03
N GLY A 133 9.17 -20.21 -3.37
CA GLY A 133 8.41 -20.92 -2.34
C GLY A 133 8.01 -20.05 -1.14
N ILE A 134 8.82 -19.04 -0.81
CA ILE A 134 8.53 -18.07 0.26
C ILE A 134 7.25 -17.29 -0.07
N ASP A 135 7.00 -16.94 -1.33
CA ASP A 135 5.77 -16.26 -1.74
C ASP A 135 4.52 -17.07 -1.40
N GLY A 136 4.54 -18.36 -1.76
CA GLY A 136 3.44 -19.29 -1.48
C GLY A 136 3.24 -19.48 0.03
N LEU A 137 4.34 -19.56 0.77
CA LEU A 137 4.34 -19.67 2.23
C LEU A 137 3.68 -18.46 2.89
N VAL A 138 4.13 -17.23 2.61
CA VAL A 138 3.61 -16.01 3.24
C VAL A 138 2.13 -15.80 2.90
N ARG A 139 1.75 -16.03 1.63
CA ARG A 139 0.35 -15.90 1.20
C ARG A 139 -0.54 -16.94 1.87
N SER A 140 -0.05 -18.15 2.12
CA SER A 140 -0.80 -19.16 2.86
C SER A 140 -0.90 -18.79 4.34
N LEU A 141 0.22 -18.38 4.95
CA LEU A 141 0.27 -17.95 6.34
C LEU A 141 -0.69 -16.80 6.63
N ALA A 142 -0.74 -15.76 5.79
CA ALA A 142 -1.69 -14.65 5.93
C ALA A 142 -3.16 -15.12 5.99
N LYS A 143 -3.52 -16.22 5.31
CA LYS A 143 -4.89 -16.79 5.37
C LYS A 143 -5.14 -17.58 6.66
N GLU A 144 -4.09 -18.07 7.31
CA GLU A 144 -4.17 -18.82 8.57
C GLU A 144 -4.17 -17.90 9.80
N LEU A 145 -3.58 -16.70 9.66
CA LEU A 145 -3.55 -15.69 10.70
C LEU A 145 -4.97 -15.26 11.10
N ARG A 146 -5.09 -14.83 12.36
CA ARG A 146 -6.37 -14.49 13.00
C ARG A 146 -6.29 -13.12 13.66
N ALA A 147 -7.43 -12.65 14.15
CA ALA A 147 -7.53 -11.46 14.99
C ALA A 147 -6.95 -10.18 14.35
N GLY A 148 -7.11 -10.02 13.04
CA GLY A 148 -6.62 -8.85 12.30
C GLY A 148 -5.10 -8.81 12.09
N ALA A 149 -4.39 -9.91 12.39
CA ALA A 149 -2.98 -10.02 12.07
C ALA A 149 -2.77 -10.18 10.55
N THR A 150 -1.65 -9.69 10.05
CA THR A 150 -1.30 -9.71 8.62
C THR A 150 0.07 -10.36 8.41
N ALA A 151 0.29 -11.00 7.26
CA ALA A 151 1.61 -11.45 6.83
C ALA A 151 2.01 -10.82 5.49
N ASN A 152 3.19 -10.19 5.44
CA ASN A 152 3.73 -9.55 4.24
C ASN A 152 5.22 -9.87 4.09
N GLY A 153 5.79 -9.61 2.93
CA GLY A 153 7.21 -9.84 2.65
C GLY A 153 7.94 -8.65 2.06
N ILE A 154 9.24 -8.60 2.32
CA ILE A 154 10.20 -7.66 1.72
C ILE A 154 11.16 -8.51 0.90
N LEU A 155 11.23 -8.24 -0.40
CA LEU A 155 12.13 -8.90 -1.34
C LEU A 155 13.33 -8.00 -1.60
N LEU A 156 14.52 -8.51 -1.38
CA LEU A 156 15.77 -7.81 -1.67
C LEU A 156 16.29 -8.28 -3.04
N GLU A 157 16.60 -7.34 -3.92
CA GLU A 157 17.33 -7.61 -5.14
C GLU A 157 18.84 -7.63 -4.89
N ASN A 158 19.57 -8.32 -5.77
CA ASN A 158 21.03 -8.39 -5.74
C ASN A 158 21.55 -8.78 -4.34
N ASP A 159 22.66 -8.18 -3.92
CA ASP A 159 23.28 -8.35 -2.60
C ASP A 159 22.92 -7.20 -1.64
N LEU A 160 21.75 -6.57 -1.82
CA LEU A 160 21.29 -5.51 -0.91
C LEU A 160 21.22 -6.02 0.53
N ALA A 161 21.65 -5.16 1.46
CA ALA A 161 21.58 -5.42 2.89
C ALA A 161 20.12 -5.42 3.37
N THR A 162 19.82 -6.28 4.35
CA THR A 162 18.51 -6.34 5.04
C THR A 162 18.17 -5.02 5.74
N THR A 163 19.18 -4.20 6.04
CA THR A 163 19.10 -2.90 6.70
C THR A 163 19.26 -1.71 5.75
N SER A 164 19.20 -1.92 4.43
CA SER A 164 19.13 -0.80 3.48
C SER A 164 17.97 0.15 3.85
N PRO A 165 18.07 1.48 3.60
CA PRO A 165 17.05 2.44 4.03
C PRO A 165 15.64 2.04 3.59
N SER A 166 15.51 1.56 2.36
CA SER A 166 14.22 1.14 1.80
C SER A 166 13.69 -0.18 2.36
N ALA A 167 14.56 -1.11 2.75
CA ALA A 167 14.14 -2.32 3.47
C ALA A 167 13.65 -1.99 4.89
N LEU A 168 14.36 -1.09 5.59
CA LEU A 168 13.94 -0.60 6.91
C LEU A 168 12.65 0.24 6.84
N GLY A 169 12.49 1.04 5.80
CA GLY A 169 11.26 1.78 5.51
C GLY A 169 10.07 0.84 5.32
N ALA A 170 10.22 -0.18 4.46
CA ALA A 170 9.19 -1.20 4.25
C ALA A 170 8.88 -1.99 5.51
N LEU A 171 9.89 -2.36 6.30
CA LEU A 171 9.71 -3.05 7.58
C LEU A 171 8.92 -2.18 8.56
N LYS A 172 9.28 -0.91 8.73
CA LYS A 172 8.54 0.03 9.58
C LYS A 172 7.10 0.20 9.11
N PHE A 173 6.86 0.32 7.80
CA PHE A 173 5.50 0.37 7.25
C PHE A 173 4.68 -0.89 7.60
N PHE A 174 5.22 -2.08 7.35
CA PHE A 174 4.52 -3.35 7.64
C PHE A 174 4.33 -3.62 9.13
N LEU A 175 5.23 -3.16 9.99
CA LEU A 175 5.08 -3.30 11.45
C LEU A 175 4.03 -2.35 12.04
N SER A 176 3.69 -1.26 11.34
CA SER A 176 2.83 -0.20 11.86
C SER A 176 1.32 -0.43 11.64
N GLY A 177 0.51 0.46 12.22
CA GLY A 177 -0.91 0.59 11.88
C GLY A 177 -1.18 1.18 10.48
N ARG A 178 -0.14 1.65 9.77
CA ARG A 178 -0.26 2.23 8.41
C ARG A 178 -0.54 1.16 7.35
N SER A 179 -0.16 -0.08 7.61
CA SER A 179 -0.34 -1.23 6.70
C SER A 179 -1.55 -2.11 7.07
N ALA A 180 -2.50 -1.59 7.85
CA ALA A 180 -3.60 -2.38 8.44
C ALA A 180 -4.44 -3.20 7.45
N TYR A 181 -4.49 -2.80 6.18
CA TYR A 181 -5.24 -3.50 5.13
C TYR A 181 -4.35 -3.99 3.96
N VAL A 182 -3.04 -4.04 4.18
CA VAL A 182 -2.06 -4.67 3.28
C VAL A 182 -1.71 -6.04 3.87
N ASP A 183 -2.12 -7.09 3.17
CA ASP A 183 -1.99 -8.46 3.67
C ASP A 183 -1.74 -9.46 2.53
N GLY A 184 -0.83 -10.40 2.77
CA GLY A 184 -0.31 -11.34 1.79
C GLY A 184 0.42 -10.68 0.63
N GLN A 185 1.05 -9.51 0.84
CA GLN A 185 1.71 -8.73 -0.21
C GLN A 185 3.23 -8.66 -0.03
N PHE A 186 3.91 -8.23 -1.08
CA PHE A 186 5.36 -8.08 -1.12
C PHE A 186 5.75 -6.69 -1.60
N LEU A 187 6.85 -6.17 -1.07
CA LEU A 187 7.55 -4.99 -1.58
C LEU A 187 8.97 -5.42 -1.99
N THR A 188 9.33 -5.16 -3.24
CA THR A 188 10.69 -5.38 -3.72
C THR A 188 11.54 -4.12 -3.57
N VAL A 189 12.70 -4.26 -2.94
CA VAL A 189 13.73 -3.23 -2.80
C VAL A 189 14.83 -3.53 -3.82
N GLY A 190 14.94 -2.67 -4.83
CA GLY A 190 15.80 -2.84 -6.00
C GLY A 190 17.13 -2.08 -5.95
N SER A 191 17.23 -1.04 -5.11
CA SER A 191 18.45 -0.23 -4.99
C SER A 191 18.75 0.19 -3.54
N THR A 192 19.93 0.76 -3.33
CA THR A 192 20.35 1.38 -2.07
C THR A 192 19.74 2.77 -1.86
N SER A 193 18.99 3.29 -2.84
CA SER A 193 18.38 4.62 -2.78
C SER A 193 17.36 4.73 -1.65
N GLY A 194 17.15 5.97 -1.22
CA GLY A 194 16.24 6.32 -0.13
C GLY A 194 16.95 6.66 1.18
N THR A 195 16.23 7.34 2.05
CA THR A 195 16.73 7.81 3.34
C THR A 195 15.64 7.68 4.40
N MET A 196 16.03 7.31 5.62
CA MET A 196 15.10 7.28 6.75
C MET A 196 14.85 8.71 7.23
N SER A 197 13.59 9.09 7.43
CA SER A 197 13.24 10.40 8.00
C SER A 197 13.77 10.55 9.43
N GLY A 198 14.29 11.73 9.75
CA GLY A 198 14.64 12.11 11.13
C GLY A 198 13.42 12.29 12.04
N ASP A 199 12.25 12.58 11.46
CA ASP A 199 10.95 12.61 12.14
C ASP A 199 10.03 11.53 11.53
N PRO A 200 9.78 10.41 12.23
CA PRO A 200 8.94 9.33 11.72
C PRO A 200 7.45 9.69 11.63
N ASP A 201 7.00 10.75 12.32
CA ASP A 201 5.62 11.23 12.25
C ASP A 201 5.40 12.17 11.06
N LYS A 202 6.48 12.78 10.54
CA LYS A 202 6.45 13.66 9.35
C LYS A 202 7.42 13.23 8.24
N PRO A 203 7.24 12.03 7.66
CA PRO A 203 8.14 11.49 6.64
C PRO A 203 8.16 12.25 5.32
N LEU A 204 7.23 13.20 5.10
CA LEU A 204 7.10 14.02 3.89
C LEU A 204 7.35 15.51 4.16
N ALA A 205 7.96 15.84 5.30
CA ALA A 205 8.26 17.22 5.64
C ALA A 205 9.06 17.92 4.53
N GLY A 206 8.59 19.10 4.12
CA GLY A 206 9.24 19.90 3.08
C GLY A 206 8.92 19.50 1.64
N LYS A 207 8.12 18.44 1.43
CA LYS A 207 7.68 18.01 0.09
C LYS A 207 6.41 18.74 -0.36
N VAL A 208 6.28 18.97 -1.66
CA VAL A 208 5.05 19.46 -2.32
C VAL A 208 4.42 18.32 -3.10
N ALA A 209 3.16 18.02 -2.78
CA ALA A 209 2.42 16.90 -3.34
C ALA A 209 1.15 17.34 -4.07
N VAL A 210 0.99 16.88 -5.32
CA VAL A 210 -0.25 17.00 -6.09
C VAL A 210 -1.07 15.73 -5.91
N VAL A 211 -2.37 15.88 -5.63
CA VAL A 211 -3.33 14.76 -5.55
C VAL A 211 -4.48 15.02 -6.50
N THR A 212 -4.66 14.14 -7.51
CA THR A 212 -5.79 14.24 -8.45
C THR A 212 -7.04 13.55 -7.92
N GLY A 213 -8.23 14.06 -8.26
CA GLY A 213 -9.50 13.57 -7.74
C GLY A 213 -9.64 13.77 -6.23
N ALA A 214 -9.11 14.89 -5.72
CA ALA A 214 -8.93 15.14 -4.29
C ALA A 214 -10.18 15.66 -3.57
N ALA A 215 -11.26 15.98 -4.28
CA ALA A 215 -12.41 16.64 -3.65
C ALA A 215 -13.17 15.76 -2.64
N ARG A 216 -13.06 14.43 -2.73
CA ARG A 216 -13.78 13.50 -1.85
C ARG A 216 -13.16 12.10 -1.81
N GLY A 217 -13.75 11.23 -0.97
CA GLY A 217 -13.44 9.80 -0.96
C GLY A 217 -11.97 9.51 -0.69
N ILE A 218 -11.37 8.63 -1.51
CA ILE A 218 -9.97 8.21 -1.37
C ILE A 218 -9.01 9.39 -1.63
N GLY A 219 -9.27 10.23 -2.63
CA GLY A 219 -8.42 11.39 -2.92
C GLY A 219 -8.34 12.38 -1.76
N ALA A 220 -9.48 12.68 -1.12
CA ALA A 220 -9.49 13.51 0.09
C ALA A 220 -8.75 12.86 1.26
N ALA A 221 -8.86 11.54 1.43
CA ALA A 221 -8.10 10.82 2.45
C ALA A 221 -6.59 10.87 2.18
N ILE A 222 -6.16 10.72 0.92
CA ILE A 222 -4.76 10.87 0.50
C ILE A 222 -4.26 12.27 0.85
N ALA A 223 -4.97 13.31 0.44
CA ALA A 223 -4.59 14.70 0.73
C ALA A 223 -4.38 14.94 2.23
N ARG A 224 -5.31 14.49 3.07
CA ARG A 224 -5.21 14.61 4.53
C ARG A 224 -4.04 13.82 5.12
N THR A 225 -3.81 12.60 4.65
CA THR A 225 -2.70 11.75 5.12
C THR A 225 -1.34 12.34 4.73
N LEU A 226 -1.16 12.75 3.47
CA LEU A 226 0.09 13.36 3.04
C LEU A 226 0.37 14.68 3.78
N HIS A 227 -0.68 15.48 4.04
CA HIS A 227 -0.56 16.69 4.85
C HIS A 227 -0.15 16.40 6.29
N ARG A 228 -0.81 15.42 6.93
CA ARG A 228 -0.46 14.96 8.29
C ARG A 228 1.01 14.54 8.37
N ASP A 229 1.48 13.86 7.32
CA ASP A 229 2.85 13.38 7.21
C ASP A 229 3.85 14.47 6.76
N GLY A 230 3.42 15.74 6.63
CA GLY A 230 4.27 16.91 6.49
C GLY A 230 4.32 17.55 5.09
N ALA A 231 3.62 17.01 4.10
CA ALA A 231 3.60 17.57 2.76
C ALA A 231 2.71 18.82 2.63
N THR A 232 3.12 19.73 1.75
CA THR A 232 2.26 20.81 1.24
C THR A 232 1.42 20.26 0.09
N ILE A 233 0.10 20.47 0.13
CA ILE A 233 -0.83 19.82 -0.81
C ILE A 233 -1.34 20.77 -1.87
N VAL A 234 -1.27 20.33 -3.13
CA VAL A 234 -2.04 20.86 -4.26
C VAL A 234 -3.16 19.85 -4.57
N ALA A 235 -4.39 20.19 -4.21
CA ALA A 235 -5.56 19.37 -4.43
C ALA A 235 -6.15 19.68 -5.81
N VAL A 236 -6.26 18.65 -6.67
CA VAL A 236 -6.75 18.79 -8.05
C VAL A 236 -8.06 18.02 -8.22
N ASP A 237 -9.08 18.67 -8.76
CA ASP A 237 -10.33 18.01 -9.18
C ASP A 237 -11.04 18.87 -10.25
N ILE A 238 -12.09 18.33 -10.87
CA ILE A 238 -12.85 19.04 -11.90
C ILE A 238 -13.55 20.28 -11.32
N PRO A 239 -13.81 21.34 -12.12
CA PRO A 239 -14.52 22.53 -11.65
C PRO A 239 -15.87 22.24 -11.00
N ALA A 240 -16.61 21.23 -11.49
CA ALA A 240 -17.89 20.82 -10.92
C ALA A 240 -17.79 20.26 -9.48
N ALA A 241 -16.59 19.90 -9.01
CA ALA A 241 -16.31 19.48 -7.65
C ALA A 241 -15.68 20.61 -6.80
N GLY A 242 -15.65 21.85 -7.30
CA GLY A 242 -14.92 22.98 -6.74
C GLY A 242 -15.21 23.27 -5.27
N ASP A 243 -16.47 23.18 -4.84
CA ASP A 243 -16.85 23.43 -3.43
C ASP A 243 -16.22 22.41 -2.48
N HIS A 244 -16.37 21.12 -2.79
CA HIS A 244 -15.75 20.04 -2.01
C HIS A 244 -14.22 20.10 -2.06
N LEU A 245 -13.65 20.46 -3.22
CA LEU A 245 -12.22 20.64 -3.39
C LEU A 245 -11.68 21.76 -2.50
N ALA A 246 -12.39 22.90 -2.45
CA ALA A 246 -12.04 24.01 -1.59
C ALA A 246 -12.11 23.62 -0.10
N THR A 247 -13.13 22.85 0.31
CA THR A 247 -13.20 22.30 1.68
C THR A 247 -11.95 21.48 2.01
N VAL A 248 -11.58 20.51 1.16
CA VAL A 248 -10.39 19.67 1.40
C VAL A 248 -9.12 20.51 1.41
N ALA A 249 -8.93 21.43 0.46
CA ALA A 249 -7.76 22.29 0.40
C ALA A 249 -7.60 23.15 1.67
N ASN A 250 -8.70 23.69 2.20
CA ASN A 250 -8.69 24.46 3.44
C ASN A 250 -8.34 23.59 4.65
N GLU A 251 -8.91 22.39 4.77
CA GLU A 251 -8.60 21.45 5.86
C GLU A 251 -7.11 21.08 5.92
N VAL A 252 -6.50 20.87 4.75
CA VAL A 252 -5.08 20.51 4.64
C VAL A 252 -4.16 21.72 4.50
N ARG A 253 -4.70 22.95 4.62
CA ARG A 253 -3.95 24.21 4.43
C ARG A 253 -3.13 24.21 3.14
N GLY A 254 -3.68 23.58 2.10
CA GLY A 254 -3.09 23.47 0.77
C GLY A 254 -3.72 24.46 -0.21
N THR A 255 -3.51 24.22 -1.50
CA THR A 255 -4.12 24.99 -2.58
C THR A 255 -5.03 24.10 -3.44
N ALA A 256 -6.12 24.67 -3.95
CA ALA A 256 -7.01 24.00 -4.89
C ALA A 256 -6.68 24.41 -6.33
N LEU A 257 -6.64 23.42 -7.23
CA LEU A 257 -6.56 23.62 -8.67
C LEU A 257 -7.74 22.92 -9.34
N GLN A 258 -8.71 23.71 -9.81
CA GLN A 258 -9.84 23.19 -10.58
C GLN A 258 -9.40 22.91 -12.01
N LEU A 259 -9.31 21.62 -12.37
CA LEU A 259 -8.75 21.15 -13.63
C LEU A 259 -9.35 19.80 -14.02
N ASP A 260 -9.79 19.69 -15.26
CA ASP A 260 -10.01 18.39 -15.88
C ASP A 260 -8.66 17.81 -16.33
N ILE A 261 -8.28 16.68 -15.75
CA ILE A 261 -7.00 16.03 -15.99
C ILE A 261 -6.88 15.40 -17.38
N SER A 262 -7.98 15.23 -18.12
CA SER A 262 -7.92 14.71 -19.50
C SER A 262 -7.63 15.79 -20.55
N ARG A 263 -7.41 17.04 -20.13
CA ARG A 263 -6.99 18.12 -21.03
C ARG A 263 -5.54 17.95 -21.45
N GLU A 264 -5.24 18.40 -22.67
CA GLU A 264 -3.88 18.39 -23.22
C GLU A 264 -2.90 19.21 -22.38
N ASP A 265 -3.34 20.34 -21.81
CA ASP A 265 -2.52 21.24 -21.00
C ASP A 265 -2.44 20.85 -19.50
N ALA A 266 -3.04 19.73 -19.09
CA ALA A 266 -3.18 19.38 -17.67
C ALA A 266 -1.83 19.25 -16.94
N GLY A 267 -0.84 18.62 -17.58
CA GLY A 267 0.50 18.45 -17.01
C GLY A 267 1.19 19.79 -16.76
N HIS A 268 1.12 20.72 -17.71
CA HIS A 268 1.69 22.06 -17.60
C HIS A 268 1.05 22.84 -16.46
N ARG A 269 -0.29 22.88 -16.43
CA ARG A 269 -1.04 23.59 -15.39
C ARG A 269 -0.77 23.06 -13.97
N ILE A 270 -0.54 21.75 -13.82
CA ILE A 270 -0.19 21.14 -12.54
C ILE A 270 1.18 21.61 -12.06
N ILE A 271 2.20 21.56 -12.92
CA ILE A 271 3.56 21.98 -12.57
C ILE A 271 3.60 23.47 -12.29
N GLU A 272 3.03 24.29 -13.18
CA GLU A 272 2.99 25.75 -13.04
C GLU A 272 2.35 26.16 -11.71
N HIS A 273 1.19 25.60 -11.38
CA HIS A 273 0.52 25.91 -10.11
C HIS A 273 1.36 25.50 -8.89
N ALA A 274 2.00 24.33 -8.91
CA ALA A 274 2.85 23.88 -7.81
C ALA A 274 4.09 24.78 -7.64
N VAL A 275 4.76 25.13 -8.75
CA VAL A 275 5.96 25.97 -8.75
C VAL A 275 5.63 27.41 -8.36
N GLU A 276 4.57 28.01 -8.92
CA GLU A 276 4.17 29.39 -8.58
C GLU A 276 3.80 29.56 -7.10
N ARG A 277 3.15 28.54 -6.51
CA ARG A 277 2.67 28.63 -5.12
C ARG A 277 3.70 28.16 -4.09
N HIS A 278 4.55 27.20 -4.47
CA HIS A 278 5.38 26.47 -3.52
C HIS A 278 6.84 26.29 -3.97
N GLY A 279 7.20 26.77 -5.16
CA GLY A 279 8.57 26.77 -5.70
C GLY A 279 9.07 25.43 -6.23
N ARG A 280 8.35 24.33 -6.01
CA ARG A 280 8.76 22.97 -6.39
C ARG A 280 7.57 22.01 -6.52
N LEU A 281 7.81 20.85 -7.13
CA LEU A 281 6.91 19.71 -7.12
C LEU A 281 7.73 18.43 -6.87
N ASP A 282 7.33 17.63 -5.89
CA ASP A 282 8.07 16.42 -5.48
C ASP A 282 7.26 15.15 -5.68
N ILE A 283 5.96 15.21 -5.43
CA ILE A 283 5.07 14.05 -5.39
C ILE A 283 3.87 14.29 -6.29
N VAL A 284 3.53 13.33 -7.13
CA VAL A 284 2.27 13.30 -7.88
C VAL A 284 1.51 12.01 -7.58
N VAL A 285 0.28 12.15 -7.09
CA VAL A 285 -0.63 11.03 -6.86
C VAL A 285 -1.74 11.02 -7.89
N HIS A 286 -1.68 10.05 -8.80
CA HIS A 286 -2.71 9.80 -9.80
C HIS A 286 -3.86 8.97 -9.20
N ASN A 287 -4.75 9.63 -8.48
CA ASN A 287 -5.93 9.01 -7.86
C ASN A 287 -7.22 9.20 -8.68
N ALA A 288 -7.35 10.27 -9.47
CA ALA A 288 -8.52 10.51 -10.28
C ALA A 288 -8.85 9.30 -11.17
N GLY A 289 -10.13 8.94 -11.21
CA GLY A 289 -10.61 7.85 -12.04
C GLY A 289 -12.12 7.71 -11.99
N ILE A 290 -12.68 7.15 -13.06
CA ILE A 290 -14.11 6.93 -13.22
C ILE A 290 -14.41 5.49 -13.62
N THR A 291 -15.65 5.08 -13.37
CA THR A 291 -16.23 3.83 -13.85
C THR A 291 -17.44 4.13 -14.75
N ARG A 292 -17.61 3.32 -15.79
CA ARG A 292 -18.77 3.32 -16.69
C ARG A 292 -19.12 1.88 -17.02
N ASP A 293 -19.66 1.20 -16.01
CA ASP A 293 -19.86 -0.25 -16.03
C ASP A 293 -20.96 -0.64 -17.03
N ARG A 294 -20.60 -1.55 -17.93
CA ARG A 294 -21.48 -2.11 -18.96
C ARG A 294 -20.88 -3.41 -19.47
N LEU A 295 -21.71 -4.41 -19.78
CA LEU A 295 -21.22 -5.58 -20.51
C LEU A 295 -20.67 -5.14 -21.87
N LEU A 296 -19.57 -5.74 -22.31
CA LEU A 296 -18.89 -5.33 -23.56
C LEU A 296 -19.84 -5.38 -24.78
N ALA A 297 -20.71 -6.39 -24.84
CA ALA A 297 -21.74 -6.51 -25.87
C ALA A 297 -22.70 -5.31 -25.96
N ASN A 298 -22.80 -4.51 -24.89
CA ASN A 298 -23.66 -3.33 -24.78
C ASN A 298 -22.86 -2.04 -24.51
N MET A 299 -21.54 -2.06 -24.69
CA MET A 299 -20.65 -0.93 -24.46
C MET A 299 -20.73 0.03 -25.65
N ASP A 300 -20.91 1.31 -25.37
CA ASP A 300 -20.79 2.36 -26.39
C ASP A 300 -19.42 3.04 -26.31
N GLU A 301 -19.06 3.72 -27.39
CA GLU A 301 -17.79 4.41 -27.53
C GLU A 301 -17.56 5.46 -26.43
N SER A 302 -18.59 6.25 -26.09
CA SER A 302 -18.46 7.32 -25.08
C SER A 302 -18.08 6.78 -23.69
N ARG A 303 -18.65 5.63 -23.30
CA ARG A 303 -18.34 4.95 -22.03
C ARG A 303 -16.95 4.31 -22.06
N TRP A 304 -16.53 3.80 -23.21
CA TRP A 304 -15.18 3.28 -23.38
C TRP A 304 -14.15 4.42 -23.29
N GLN A 305 -14.27 5.41 -24.18
CA GLN A 305 -13.31 6.49 -24.34
C GLN A 305 -13.15 7.33 -23.07
N SER A 306 -14.25 7.69 -22.40
CA SER A 306 -14.15 8.48 -21.16
C SER A 306 -13.37 7.77 -20.06
N VAL A 307 -13.54 6.45 -19.91
CA VAL A 307 -12.79 5.66 -18.92
C VAL A 307 -11.31 5.59 -19.28
N ILE A 308 -10.97 5.34 -20.55
CA ILE A 308 -9.57 5.31 -21.00
C ILE A 308 -8.92 6.70 -20.87
N ALA A 309 -9.61 7.76 -21.29
CA ALA A 309 -9.13 9.14 -21.26
C ALA A 309 -8.73 9.56 -19.84
N VAL A 310 -9.63 9.36 -18.87
CA VAL A 310 -9.40 9.79 -17.48
C VAL A 310 -8.44 8.85 -16.74
N ASN A 311 -8.62 7.53 -16.87
CA ASN A 311 -7.94 6.60 -15.96
C ASN A 311 -6.51 6.26 -16.38
N ILE A 312 -6.13 6.45 -17.65
CA ILE A 312 -4.78 6.08 -18.13
C ILE A 312 -4.19 7.09 -19.13
N ALA A 313 -4.93 7.56 -20.13
CA ALA A 313 -4.36 8.48 -21.12
C ALA A 313 -3.91 9.81 -20.49
N ALA A 314 -4.73 10.36 -19.58
CA ALA A 314 -4.37 11.54 -18.78
C ALA A 314 -3.08 11.34 -17.99
N GLN A 315 -2.90 10.18 -17.33
CA GLN A 315 -1.70 9.91 -16.54
C GLN A 315 -0.44 9.85 -17.42
N LEU A 316 -0.53 9.21 -18.59
CA LEU A 316 0.57 9.14 -19.55
C LEU A 316 0.97 10.53 -20.06
N SER A 317 -0.02 11.35 -20.44
CA SER A 317 0.21 12.72 -20.92
C SER A 317 0.81 13.62 -19.83
N ILE A 318 0.27 13.57 -18.61
CA ILE A 318 0.80 14.33 -17.47
C ILE A 318 2.23 13.88 -17.15
N ASN A 319 2.48 12.56 -17.08
CA ASN A 319 3.82 12.04 -16.79
C ASN A 319 4.84 12.46 -17.85
N ALA A 320 4.47 12.51 -19.13
CA ALA A 320 5.38 12.98 -20.19
C ALA A 320 5.84 14.44 -19.93
N VAL A 321 4.91 15.32 -19.51
CA VAL A 321 5.24 16.71 -19.16
C VAL A 321 6.07 16.78 -17.88
N LEU A 322 5.70 16.03 -16.83
CA LEU A 322 6.46 15.96 -15.57
C LEU A 322 7.90 15.52 -15.82
N LEU A 323 8.11 14.43 -16.57
CA LEU A 323 9.43 13.88 -16.85
C LEU A 323 10.27 14.76 -17.79
N ALA A 324 9.66 15.67 -18.53
CA ALA A 324 10.37 16.66 -19.34
C ALA A 324 10.71 17.95 -18.57
N SER A 325 10.15 18.15 -17.37
CA SER A 325 10.30 19.40 -16.61
C SER A 325 11.49 19.36 -15.66
N GLU A 326 12.27 20.44 -15.63
CA GLU A 326 13.34 20.66 -14.64
C GLU A 326 12.81 20.80 -13.20
N HIS A 327 11.52 21.11 -13.03
CA HIS A 327 10.89 21.29 -11.72
C HIS A 327 10.44 19.97 -11.07
N PHE A 328 10.70 18.82 -11.71
CA PHE A 328 10.32 17.49 -11.22
C PHE A 328 11.47 16.48 -11.38
N LYS A 329 12.64 16.83 -10.83
CA LYS A 329 13.90 16.08 -10.99
C LYS A 329 14.61 15.71 -9.68
N ASP A 330 14.23 16.31 -8.56
CA ASP A 330 14.87 16.09 -7.26
C ASP A 330 14.21 14.89 -6.54
N ALA A 331 14.64 13.68 -6.87
CA ALA A 331 14.09 12.43 -6.34
C ALA A 331 12.54 12.36 -6.43
N PRO A 332 11.95 12.55 -7.62
CA PRO A 332 10.50 12.63 -7.78
C PRO A 332 9.78 11.34 -7.38
N ARG A 333 8.53 11.47 -6.94
CA ARG A 333 7.68 10.33 -6.55
C ARG A 333 6.36 10.38 -7.31
N ILE A 334 6.06 9.33 -8.07
CA ILE A 334 4.76 9.15 -8.71
C ILE A 334 4.06 7.94 -8.08
N VAL A 335 2.86 8.13 -7.54
CA VAL A 335 2.07 7.01 -7.01
C VAL A 335 0.70 6.98 -7.68
N SER A 336 0.42 5.92 -8.41
CA SER A 336 -0.85 5.76 -9.15
C SER A 336 -1.84 4.86 -8.42
N VAL A 337 -3.13 5.06 -8.66
CA VAL A 337 -4.18 4.18 -8.14
C VAL A 337 -4.67 3.25 -9.24
N ALA A 338 -4.20 2.00 -9.20
CA ALA A 338 -4.68 0.90 -10.02
C ALA A 338 -5.97 0.31 -9.43
N SER A 339 -6.22 -1.00 -9.61
CA SER A 339 -7.34 -1.70 -8.98
C SER A 339 -7.12 -3.21 -9.04
N THR A 340 -7.70 -3.95 -8.09
CA THR A 340 -7.82 -5.42 -8.20
C THR A 340 -8.56 -5.87 -9.48
N SER A 341 -9.49 -5.07 -10.02
CA SER A 341 -10.15 -5.34 -11.31
C SER A 341 -9.21 -5.22 -12.50
N GLY A 342 -8.12 -4.45 -12.40
CA GLY A 342 -7.06 -4.41 -13.41
C GLY A 342 -6.15 -5.63 -13.38
N ILE A 343 -6.15 -6.38 -12.27
CA ILE A 343 -5.36 -7.60 -12.09
C ILE A 343 -6.17 -8.83 -12.50
N ALA A 344 -7.39 -8.96 -11.98
CA ALA A 344 -8.19 -10.18 -12.12
C ALA A 344 -9.38 -10.05 -13.08
N GLY A 345 -9.63 -8.85 -13.61
CA GLY A 345 -10.85 -8.54 -14.33
C GLY A 345 -12.08 -8.43 -13.43
N ASN A 346 -13.18 -7.92 -13.99
CA ASN A 346 -14.48 -7.91 -13.33
C ASN A 346 -15.61 -7.83 -14.38
N ARG A 347 -16.75 -8.47 -14.09
CA ARG A 347 -17.88 -8.50 -15.03
C ARG A 347 -18.44 -7.10 -15.24
N GLY A 348 -18.58 -6.70 -16.50
CA GLY A 348 -19.10 -5.37 -16.86
C GLY A 348 -18.06 -4.24 -16.77
N GLN A 349 -16.79 -4.57 -16.55
CA GLN A 349 -15.70 -3.61 -16.39
C GLN A 349 -14.56 -3.86 -17.38
N THR A 350 -14.86 -4.19 -18.65
CA THR A 350 -13.81 -4.39 -19.66
C THR A 350 -13.03 -3.10 -19.94
N ASN A 351 -13.71 -1.95 -20.04
CA ASN A 351 -13.08 -0.63 -20.14
C ASN A 351 -12.25 -0.29 -18.88
N TYR A 352 -12.85 -0.45 -17.69
CA TYR A 352 -12.19 -0.13 -16.42
C TYR A 352 -11.01 -1.05 -16.13
N GLY A 353 -11.18 -2.37 -16.32
CA GLY A 353 -10.13 -3.38 -16.23
C GLY A 353 -8.98 -3.10 -17.20
N ALA A 354 -9.27 -2.77 -18.47
CA ALA A 354 -8.25 -2.34 -19.43
C ALA A 354 -7.50 -1.09 -18.94
N SER A 355 -8.21 -0.07 -18.45
CA SER A 355 -7.57 1.14 -17.95
C SER A 355 -6.65 0.90 -16.73
N LYS A 356 -7.11 0.11 -15.75
CA LYS A 356 -6.35 -0.16 -14.52
C LYS A 356 -5.23 -1.19 -14.73
N GLY A 357 -5.38 -2.11 -15.68
CA GLY A 357 -4.27 -2.93 -16.19
C GLY A 357 -3.23 -2.07 -16.93
N GLY A 358 -3.68 -1.08 -17.69
CA GLY A 358 -2.81 -0.07 -18.33
C GLY A 358 -1.97 0.71 -17.33
N VAL A 359 -2.55 1.12 -16.18
CA VAL A 359 -1.80 1.77 -15.09
C VAL A 359 -0.68 0.86 -14.57
N ILE A 360 -0.93 -0.45 -14.41
CA ILE A 360 0.09 -1.41 -13.97
C ILE A 360 1.23 -1.49 -14.98
N GLY A 361 0.90 -1.53 -16.28
CA GLY A 361 1.88 -1.52 -17.37
C GLY A 361 2.72 -0.24 -17.36
N MET A 362 2.07 0.93 -17.27
CA MET A 362 2.74 2.24 -17.22
C MET A 362 3.73 2.32 -16.05
N VAL A 363 3.32 1.94 -14.84
CA VAL A 363 4.18 1.97 -13.66
C VAL A 363 5.45 1.14 -13.88
N ARG A 364 5.31 -0.08 -14.42
CA ARG A 364 6.46 -0.96 -14.69
C ARG A 364 7.37 -0.40 -15.77
N SER A 365 6.81 0.15 -16.86
CA SER A 365 7.60 0.67 -17.98
C SER A 365 8.28 2.01 -17.67
N THR A 366 7.69 2.83 -16.79
CA THR A 366 8.23 4.14 -16.42
C THR A 366 9.27 4.04 -15.31
N ALA A 367 9.29 2.96 -14.51
CA ALA A 367 10.25 2.80 -13.41
C ALA A 367 11.72 2.96 -13.83
N PRO A 368 12.21 2.34 -14.92
CA PRO A 368 13.60 2.54 -15.37
C PRO A 368 13.89 3.98 -15.80
N LEU A 369 12.90 4.72 -16.29
CA LEU A 369 13.06 6.13 -16.68
C LEU A 369 13.21 7.07 -15.47
N MET A 370 12.79 6.62 -14.29
CA MET A 370 12.89 7.40 -13.05
C MET A 370 14.26 7.27 -12.39
N GLU A 371 15.02 6.21 -12.70
CA GLU A 371 16.31 5.90 -12.05
C GLU A 371 17.32 7.03 -12.23
N SER A 372 17.33 7.71 -13.38
CA SER A 372 18.24 8.84 -13.65
C SER A 372 17.99 10.07 -12.76
N PHE A 373 16.89 10.10 -12.01
CA PHE A 373 16.50 11.20 -11.13
C PHE A 373 16.45 10.78 -9.66
N ASP A 374 16.94 9.59 -9.30
CA ASP A 374 16.69 8.97 -7.98
C ASP A 374 15.19 8.94 -7.63
N GLY A 375 14.35 8.89 -8.67
CA GLY A 375 12.91 8.96 -8.60
C GLY A 375 12.29 7.57 -8.50
N THR A 376 11.02 7.52 -8.09
CA THR A 376 10.25 6.27 -8.09
C THR A 376 8.87 6.47 -8.69
N ILE A 377 8.37 5.42 -9.34
CA ILE A 377 6.97 5.32 -9.73
C ILE A 377 6.41 3.99 -9.23
N ASN A 378 5.28 4.05 -8.53
CA ASN A 378 4.61 2.88 -7.97
C ASN A 378 3.09 3.00 -8.16
N ALA A 379 2.36 1.93 -7.87
CA ALA A 379 0.93 1.97 -7.73
C ALA A 379 0.43 1.22 -6.50
N VAL A 380 -0.73 1.66 -6.02
CA VAL A 380 -1.58 0.87 -5.15
C VAL A 380 -2.73 0.27 -5.94
N ALA A 381 -3.13 -0.96 -5.61
CA ALA A 381 -4.29 -1.63 -6.21
C ALA A 381 -5.34 -1.93 -5.12
N PRO A 382 -6.27 -0.99 -4.85
CA PRO A 382 -7.28 -1.19 -3.83
C PRO A 382 -8.20 -2.38 -4.15
N GLY A 383 -8.56 -3.12 -3.11
CA GLY A 383 -9.65 -4.09 -3.11
C GLY A 383 -10.99 -3.42 -2.79
N PHE A 384 -11.83 -4.09 -2.00
CA PHE A 384 -13.06 -3.50 -1.49
C PHE A 384 -12.77 -2.48 -0.38
N ILE A 385 -13.05 -1.20 -0.64
CA ILE A 385 -12.87 -0.06 0.28
C ILE A 385 -14.22 0.62 0.54
N GLU A 386 -14.54 0.87 1.80
CA GLU A 386 -15.74 1.57 2.23
C GLU A 386 -15.72 3.03 1.76
N THR A 387 -16.52 3.32 0.73
CA THR A 387 -16.70 4.65 0.16
C THR A 387 -18.18 4.92 -0.09
N GLU A 388 -18.53 6.18 -0.39
CA GLU A 388 -19.86 6.54 -0.88
C GLU A 388 -20.25 5.76 -2.14
N MET A 389 -19.28 5.44 -3.00
CA MET A 389 -19.50 4.66 -4.22
C MET A 389 -19.93 3.23 -3.88
N THR A 390 -19.18 2.54 -3.02
CA THR A 390 -19.52 1.16 -2.59
C THR A 390 -20.81 1.10 -1.77
N ALA A 391 -21.18 2.20 -1.08
CA ALA A 391 -22.43 2.26 -0.34
C ALA A 391 -23.67 2.14 -1.23
N ARG A 392 -23.55 2.46 -2.53
CA ARG A 392 -24.63 2.34 -3.54
C ARG A 392 -24.79 0.93 -4.10
N MET A 393 -23.86 0.01 -3.81
CA MET A 393 -23.96 -1.39 -4.26
C MET A 393 -25.13 -2.11 -3.58
N PRO A 394 -25.79 -3.07 -4.27
CA PRO A 394 -26.80 -3.92 -3.65
C PRO A 394 -26.26 -4.64 -2.41
N PHE A 395 -27.07 -4.68 -1.35
CA PHE A 395 -26.65 -5.12 -0.02
C PHE A 395 -25.95 -6.49 -0.01
N ALA A 396 -26.55 -7.52 -0.64
CA ALA A 396 -26.01 -8.87 -0.66
C ALA A 396 -24.63 -8.95 -1.35
N ILE A 397 -24.47 -8.27 -2.49
CA ILE A 397 -23.20 -8.22 -3.23
C ILE A 397 -22.15 -7.47 -2.41
N ARG A 398 -22.55 -6.36 -1.78
CA ARG A 398 -21.68 -5.54 -0.94
C ARG A 398 -21.16 -6.31 0.28
N GLU A 399 -22.04 -7.01 0.99
CA GLU A 399 -21.65 -7.81 2.16
C GLU A 399 -20.78 -9.01 1.77
N ALA A 400 -21.07 -9.68 0.65
CA ALA A 400 -20.18 -10.72 0.14
C ALA A 400 -18.78 -10.16 -0.16
N ALA A 401 -18.70 -9.07 -0.93
CA ALA A 401 -17.42 -8.43 -1.27
C ALA A 401 -16.64 -7.95 -0.02
N ARG A 402 -17.34 -7.41 0.98
CA ARG A 402 -16.79 -6.99 2.28
C ARG A 402 -16.12 -8.15 3.04
N ARG A 403 -16.60 -9.39 2.90
CA ARG A 403 -16.11 -10.54 3.68
C ARG A 403 -15.16 -11.47 2.91
N LEU A 404 -15.04 -11.33 1.59
CA LEU A 404 -14.21 -12.18 0.71
C LEU A 404 -12.71 -11.78 0.71
N ASN A 405 -12.14 -11.64 1.91
CA ASN A 405 -10.73 -11.39 2.16
C ASN A 405 -10.32 -12.04 3.51
N SER A 406 -9.03 -12.05 3.86
CA SER A 406 -8.54 -12.69 5.10
C SER A 406 -8.92 -11.92 6.36
N LEU A 407 -9.04 -10.59 6.26
CA LEU A 407 -9.41 -9.70 7.37
C LEU A 407 -10.93 -9.62 7.62
N LYS A 408 -11.73 -10.27 6.78
CA LYS A 408 -13.20 -10.41 6.86
C LYS A 408 -13.94 -9.08 7.01
N GLN A 409 -13.41 -7.98 6.48
CA GLN A 409 -14.05 -6.66 6.51
C GLN A 409 -13.61 -5.81 5.31
N GLY A 410 -14.32 -4.72 5.03
CA GLY A 410 -13.90 -3.75 4.02
C GLY A 410 -12.80 -2.81 4.54
N GLY A 411 -11.91 -2.39 3.65
CA GLY A 411 -10.88 -1.41 3.96
C GLY A 411 -11.45 0.00 4.08
N GLN A 412 -10.66 0.94 4.59
CA GLN A 412 -11.00 2.36 4.69
C GLN A 412 -10.16 3.16 3.69
N PRO A 413 -10.64 4.35 3.27
CA PRO A 413 -9.83 5.27 2.46
C PRO A 413 -8.45 5.57 3.06
N GLN A 414 -8.37 5.64 4.39
CA GLN A 414 -7.10 5.78 5.11
C GLN A 414 -6.12 4.66 4.76
N ASP A 415 -6.56 3.40 4.66
CA ASP A 415 -5.65 2.28 4.41
C ASP A 415 -4.92 2.42 3.06
N VAL A 416 -5.61 2.97 2.05
CA VAL A 416 -5.02 3.29 0.74
C VAL A 416 -4.08 4.48 0.86
N ALA A 417 -4.51 5.54 1.55
CA ALA A 417 -3.74 6.77 1.74
C ALA A 417 -2.41 6.54 2.48
N GLU A 418 -2.41 5.71 3.52
CA GLU A 418 -1.21 5.35 4.28
C GLU A 418 -0.18 4.61 3.41
N THR A 419 -0.67 3.73 2.53
CA THR A 419 0.20 2.98 1.60
C THR A 419 0.81 3.92 0.57
N ILE A 420 0.03 4.86 0.03
CA ILE A 420 0.52 5.89 -0.90
C ILE A 420 1.54 6.80 -0.21
N SER A 421 1.28 7.23 1.04
CA SER A 421 2.22 8.05 1.81
C SER A 421 3.56 7.36 2.00
N PHE A 422 3.57 6.06 2.33
CA PHE A 422 4.80 5.29 2.41
C PHE A 422 5.55 5.26 1.06
N LEU A 423 4.87 4.90 -0.04
CA LEU A 423 5.48 4.84 -1.37
C LEU A 423 5.96 6.20 -1.90
N ALA A 424 5.42 7.30 -1.38
CA ALA A 424 5.84 8.67 -1.68
C ALA A 424 6.95 9.19 -0.75
N SER A 425 7.34 8.43 0.27
CA SER A 425 8.38 8.85 1.21
C SER A 425 9.79 8.61 0.68
N ASP A 426 10.77 9.33 1.24
CA ASP A 426 12.18 9.09 0.90
C ASP A 426 12.66 7.71 1.39
N ALA A 427 12.03 7.16 2.42
CA ALA A 427 12.28 5.79 2.89
C ALA A 427 11.79 4.71 1.92
N ALA A 428 11.11 5.07 0.83
CA ALA A 428 10.75 4.15 -0.25
C ALA A 428 11.55 4.40 -1.54
N GLY A 429 12.66 5.16 -1.49
CA GLY A 429 13.44 5.55 -2.66
C GLY A 429 14.05 4.39 -3.46
N GLY A 430 14.22 3.22 -2.85
CA GLY A 430 14.68 1.98 -3.48
C GLY A 430 13.56 1.04 -3.90
N ILE A 431 12.30 1.50 -3.87
CA ILE A 431 11.10 0.75 -4.24
C ILE A 431 10.47 1.45 -5.45
N SER A 432 10.60 0.86 -6.63
CA SER A 432 10.05 1.40 -7.89
C SER A 432 9.44 0.28 -8.72
N GLY A 433 8.50 0.63 -9.60
CA GLY A 433 7.79 -0.30 -10.48
C GLY A 433 6.80 -1.23 -9.76
N GLN A 434 6.55 -1.01 -8.46
CA GLN A 434 5.72 -1.91 -7.66
C GLN A 434 4.23 -1.61 -7.82
N VAL A 435 3.41 -2.66 -7.72
CA VAL A 435 1.95 -2.55 -7.60
C VAL A 435 1.51 -3.28 -6.34
N LEU A 436 1.27 -2.50 -5.28
CA LEU A 436 0.94 -3.04 -3.95
C LEU A 436 -0.58 -3.09 -3.75
N ARG A 437 -1.15 -4.29 -3.50
CA ARG A 437 -2.59 -4.40 -3.26
C ARG A 437 -2.95 -3.99 -1.83
N VAL A 438 -3.90 -3.07 -1.71
CA VAL A 438 -4.49 -2.67 -0.42
C VAL A 438 -5.87 -3.32 -0.32
N CYS A 439 -5.90 -4.59 0.07
CA CYS A 439 -7.07 -5.45 -0.15
C CYS A 439 -7.40 -6.44 0.98
N GLY A 440 -6.69 -6.42 2.11
CA GLY A 440 -6.88 -7.37 3.21
C GLY A 440 -6.73 -8.83 2.78
N GLN A 441 -5.90 -9.08 1.76
CA GLN A 441 -5.74 -10.38 1.09
C GLN A 441 -7.04 -10.92 0.44
N GLN A 442 -7.69 -10.08 -0.36
CA GLN A 442 -8.86 -10.48 -1.17
C GLN A 442 -8.55 -11.71 -2.03
N LEU A 443 -9.48 -12.67 -2.08
CA LEU A 443 -9.30 -13.96 -2.76
C LEU A 443 -9.06 -13.84 -4.28
N VAL A 444 -9.61 -12.79 -4.88
CA VAL A 444 -9.49 -12.50 -6.32
C VAL A 444 -8.07 -12.01 -6.64
N GLY A 445 -7.45 -12.52 -7.71
CA GLY A 445 -6.09 -12.17 -8.12
C GLY A 445 -5.64 -12.91 -9.39
N ALA A 446 -4.42 -12.61 -9.83
CA ALA A 446 -3.70 -13.26 -10.92
C ALA A 446 -2.22 -13.41 -10.55
#